data_AF-A0A7R9BVP5-F1
#
_entry.id   AF-A0A7R9BVP5-F1
#
_cell.length_a   1.000
_cell.length_b   1.000
_cell.length_c   1.000
_cell.angle_alpha   90.00
_cell.angle_beta   90.00
_cell.angle_gamma   90.00
#
_symmetry.space_group_name_H-M   'P 1'
#
loop_
_entity.id
_entity.type
_entity.pdbx_description
1 polymer ?
#
loop_
_entity_poly.entity_id
_entity_poly.type
_entity_poly.pdbx_seq_one_letter_code
_entity_poly.pdbx_strand_id
1 'polypeptide(L)'
;MATHRPVFGYWRLRGLGQSIKLLLAHAGVDYQLKEYPLDWEEWSADKYGLKLDFPNLPFYIDDQEGVRLTQSLTILRFLGRKHGLMPKIEKEIQRAELCEQQMEDLRKAIVELVYKDWV
;
A
#
# COMPACT_ATOMS: atom_id res chain seq x y z
N MET A 1 0.82 19.84 -20.58
CA MET A 1 0.08 19.69 -19.31
C MET A 1 0.81 18.63 -18.51
N ALA A 2 1.20 18.90 -17.26
CA ALA A 2 1.85 17.87 -16.44
C ALA A 2 0.85 16.72 -16.25
N THR A 3 1.27 15.50 -16.59
CA THR A 3 0.48 14.29 -16.32
C THR A 3 0.31 14.17 -14.81
N HIS A 4 -0.95 14.12 -14.36
CA HIS A 4 -1.29 13.87 -12.97
C HIS A 4 -0.72 12.51 -12.54
N ARG A 5 -0.07 12.48 -11.37
CA ARG A 5 0.50 11.25 -10.81
C ARG A 5 0.18 11.18 -9.33
N PRO A 6 -0.46 10.11 -8.85
CA PRO A 6 -0.59 9.87 -7.43
C PRO A 6 0.79 9.65 -6.80
N VAL A 7 0.89 9.90 -5.50
CA VAL A 7 2.10 9.65 -4.71
C VAL A 7 1.90 8.39 -3.89
N PHE A 8 2.80 7.42 -4.06
CA PHE A 8 2.88 6.24 -3.20
C PHE A 8 4.13 6.34 -2.32
N GLY A 9 3.96 6.23 -1.00
CA GLY A 9 5.03 6.35 -0.03
C GLY A 9 5.25 5.08 0.77
N TYR A 10 6.51 4.61 0.84
CA TYR A 10 6.89 3.46 1.66
C TYR A 10 8.37 3.48 2.02
N TRP A 11 8.82 2.55 2.85
CA TRP A 11 10.24 2.30 3.05
C TRP A 11 10.93 1.84 1.77
N ARG A 12 12.25 2.04 1.69
CA ARG A 12 13.18 1.50 0.69
C ARG A 12 13.42 0.01 0.95
N LEU A 13 12.34 -0.77 1.03
CA LEU A 13 12.33 -2.22 1.22
C LEU A 13 11.10 -2.84 0.56
N ARG A 14 11.11 -4.16 0.34
CA ARG A 14 10.03 -4.93 -0.30
C ARG A 14 9.02 -5.52 0.69
N GLY A 15 8.52 -4.69 1.59
CA GLY A 15 7.62 -5.09 2.68
C GLY A 15 6.15 -4.99 2.27
N LEU A 16 5.33 -4.46 3.18
CA LEU A 16 3.89 -4.20 2.97
C LEU A 16 3.59 -3.40 1.70
N GLY A 17 4.51 -2.52 1.27
CA GLY A 17 4.32 -1.71 0.08
C GLY A 17 4.54 -2.45 -1.25
N GLN A 18 5.15 -3.64 -1.23
CA GLN A 18 5.52 -4.33 -2.47
C GLN A 18 4.31 -4.79 -3.29
N SER A 19 3.27 -5.31 -2.63
CA SER A 19 2.02 -5.70 -3.29
C SER A 19 1.33 -4.53 -3.98
N ILE A 20 1.39 -3.33 -3.37
CA ILE A 20 0.82 -2.10 -3.95
C ILE A 20 1.62 -1.67 -5.19
N LYS A 21 2.95 -1.70 -5.14
CA LYS A 21 3.81 -1.42 -6.31
C LYS A 21 3.48 -2.36 -7.48
N LEU A 22 3.28 -3.65 -7.20
CA LEU A 22 2.91 -4.65 -8.21
C LEU A 22 1.52 -4.39 -8.80
N LEU A 23 0.53 -4.05 -7.97
CA LEU A 23 -0.82 -3.73 -8.43
C LEU A 23 -0.81 -2.48 -9.33
N LEU A 24 -0.13 -1.40 -8.93
CA LEU A 24 0.00 -0.18 -9.73
C LEU A 24 0.67 -0.45 -11.08
N ALA A 25 1.73 -1.26 -11.09
CA ALA A 25 2.40 -1.68 -12.31
C ALA A 25 1.47 -2.51 -13.22
N HIS A 26 0.72 -3.46 -12.64
CA HIS A 26 -0.26 -4.27 -13.37
C HIS A 26 -1.39 -3.42 -13.98
N ALA A 27 -1.85 -2.40 -13.24
CA ALA A 27 -2.88 -1.47 -13.69
C ALA A 27 -2.36 -0.38 -14.65
N GLY A 28 -1.05 -0.36 -14.96
CA GLY A 28 -0.45 0.63 -15.85
C GLY A 28 -0.48 2.06 -15.30
N VAL A 29 -0.53 2.22 -13.97
CA VAL A 29 -0.58 3.53 -13.31
C VAL A 29 0.84 4.10 -13.21
N ASP A 30 1.06 5.28 -13.81
CA ASP A 30 2.25 6.09 -13.55
C ASP A 30 2.07 6.83 -12.22
N TYR A 31 3.01 6.67 -11.30
CA TYR A 31 2.95 7.24 -9.95
C TYR A 31 4.31 7.76 -9.50
N GLN A 32 4.29 8.75 -8.62
CA GLN A 32 5.50 9.20 -7.94
C GLN A 32 5.76 8.31 -6.72
N LEU A 33 6.93 7.68 -6.68
CA LEU A 33 7.37 6.91 -5.52
C LEU A 33 8.14 7.81 -4.55
N LYS A 34 7.71 7.85 -3.28
CA LYS A 34 8.44 8.50 -2.19
C LYS A 34 9.00 7.43 -1.25
N GLU A 35 10.31 7.19 -1.30
CA GLU A 35 10.95 6.15 -0.50
C GLU A 35 11.65 6.68 0.76
N TYR A 36 11.23 6.13 1.89
CA TYR A 36 11.82 6.14 3.22
C TYR A 36 13.18 5.42 3.30
N PRO A 37 14.36 5.98 3.68
CA PRO A 37 15.43 5.13 4.19
C PRO A 37 14.94 4.32 5.41
N LEU A 38 15.71 3.29 5.78
CA LEU A 38 15.45 2.51 7.01
C LEU A 38 15.98 3.22 8.26
N ASP A 39 15.98 4.55 8.24
CA ASP A 39 16.21 5.42 9.39
C ASP A 39 14.93 6.24 9.60
N TRP A 40 14.56 6.43 10.86
CA TRP A 40 13.25 6.98 11.21
C TRP A 40 13.16 8.50 10.99
N GLU A 41 14.27 9.15 10.65
CA GLU A 41 14.43 10.61 10.63
C GLU A 41 13.56 11.26 9.55
N GLU A 42 13.76 10.86 8.29
CA GLU A 42 13.02 11.46 7.17
C GLU A 42 11.51 11.24 7.29
N TRP A 43 11.10 10.02 7.64
CA TRP A 43 9.68 9.70 7.86
C TRP A 43 9.09 10.53 9.01
N SER A 44 9.82 10.68 10.11
CA SER A 44 9.33 11.43 11.27
C SER A 44 9.15 12.91 10.98
N ALA A 45 10.03 13.49 10.16
CA ALA A 45 9.92 14.87 9.72
C ALA A 45 8.67 15.10 8.83
N ASP A 46 8.38 14.15 7.94
CA ASP A 46 7.34 14.33 6.92
C ASP A 46 5.92 13.92 7.35
N LYS A 47 5.79 12.89 8.22
CA LYS A 47 4.52 12.18 8.43
C LYS A 47 3.32 13.06 8.79
N TYR A 48 3.52 14.12 9.58
CA TYR A 48 2.44 15.02 9.99
C TYR A 48 2.11 16.07 8.91
N GLY A 49 3.08 16.43 8.07
CA GLY A 49 2.88 17.33 6.93
C GLY A 49 2.03 16.73 5.81
N LEU A 50 1.94 15.39 5.76
CA LEU A 50 1.17 14.65 4.76
C LEU A 50 -0.35 14.70 4.98
N LYS A 51 -0.84 15.24 6.10
CA LYS A 51 -2.29 15.38 6.40
C LYS A 51 -3.08 14.07 6.18
N LEU A 52 -2.54 12.96 6.68
CA LEU A 52 -3.18 11.65 6.70
C LEU A 52 -3.98 11.53 8.01
N ASP A 53 -5.18 10.93 7.97
CA ASP A 53 -6.00 10.71 9.19
C ASP A 53 -5.24 9.88 10.24
N PHE A 54 -4.50 8.87 9.77
CA PHE A 54 -3.64 8.02 10.58
C PHE A 54 -2.25 7.92 9.92
N PRO A 55 -1.28 8.80 10.26
CA PRO A 55 0.03 8.81 9.63
C PRO A 55 0.79 7.50 9.83
N ASN A 56 0.96 6.75 8.74
CA ASN A 56 1.69 5.48 8.73
C ASN A 56 2.20 5.16 7.31
N LEU A 57 3.12 4.21 7.21
CA LEU A 57 3.60 3.64 5.96
C LEU A 57 3.04 2.21 5.79
N PRO A 58 2.61 1.81 4.57
CA PRO A 58 2.54 2.62 3.35
C PRO A 58 1.40 3.66 3.35
N PHE A 59 1.56 4.69 2.52
CA PHE A 59 0.49 5.63 2.17
C PHE A 59 0.31 5.77 0.65
N TYR A 60 -0.88 6.16 0.23
CA TYR A 60 -1.23 6.51 -1.14
C TYR A 60 -2.02 7.83 -1.15
N ILE A 61 -1.57 8.81 -1.94
CA ILE A 61 -2.18 10.14 -2.03
C ILE A 61 -2.46 10.45 -3.50
N ASP A 62 -3.70 10.80 -3.79
CA ASP A 62 -4.19 11.24 -5.09
C ASP A 62 -5.11 12.45 -4.87
N ASP A 63 -4.50 13.64 -4.87
CA ASP A 63 -5.19 14.88 -4.49
C ASP A 63 -6.25 15.33 -5.51
N GLN A 64 -6.09 14.97 -6.78
CA GLN A 64 -7.11 15.28 -7.79
C GLN A 64 -8.40 14.50 -7.56
N GLU A 65 -8.29 13.32 -6.95
CA GLU A 65 -9.40 12.43 -6.63
C GLU A 65 -9.83 12.55 -5.17
N GLY A 66 -9.19 13.42 -4.38
CA GLY A 66 -9.47 13.60 -2.97
C GLY A 66 -9.13 12.38 -2.11
N VAL A 67 -8.15 11.55 -2.53
CA VAL A 67 -7.81 10.30 -1.84
C VAL A 67 -6.52 10.45 -1.06
N ARG A 68 -6.57 10.14 0.24
CA ARG A 68 -5.41 10.08 1.14
C ARG A 68 -5.57 8.87 2.06
N LEU A 69 -4.83 7.80 1.79
CA LEU A 69 -5.01 6.51 2.46
C LEU A 69 -3.72 6.04 3.11
N THR A 70 -3.85 5.41 4.27
CA THR A 70 -2.86 4.53 4.88
C THR A 70 -3.44 3.14 5.05
N GLN A 71 -2.65 2.19 5.56
CA GLN A 71 -2.95 0.74 5.66
C GLN A 71 -2.87 0.02 4.31
N SER A 72 -1.98 -0.98 4.22
CA SER A 72 -1.67 -1.67 2.96
C SER A 72 -2.89 -2.32 2.30
N LEU A 73 -3.71 -3.03 3.08
CA LEU A 73 -4.93 -3.66 2.57
C LEU A 73 -5.97 -2.64 2.11
N THR A 74 -6.15 -1.54 2.86
CA THR A 74 -7.09 -0.47 2.46
C THR A 74 -6.71 0.12 1.11
N ILE A 75 -5.41 0.40 0.90
CA ILE A 75 -4.89 0.90 -0.37
C ILE A 75 -5.09 -0.14 -1.49
N LEU A 76 -4.75 -1.42 -1.26
CA LEU A 76 -4.94 -2.50 -2.24
C LEU A 76 -6.41 -2.64 -2.66
N ARG A 77 -7.34 -2.69 -1.70
CA ARG A 77 -8.77 -2.80 -1.98
C ARG A 77 -9.30 -1.58 -2.73
N PHE A 78 -8.85 -0.37 -2.36
CA PHE A 78 -9.20 0.86 -3.08
C PHE A 78 -8.75 0.81 -4.54
N LEU A 79 -7.46 0.52 -4.78
CA LEU A 79 -6.91 0.44 -6.13
C LEU A 79 -7.54 -0.70 -6.93
N GLY A 80 -7.77 -1.85 -6.31
CA GLY A 80 -8.45 -2.98 -6.93
C GLY A 80 -9.83 -2.59 -7.44
N ARG A 81 -10.62 -1.84 -6.64
CA ARG A 81 -11.91 -1.28 -7.10
C ARG A 81 -11.72 -0.25 -8.20
N LYS A 82 -10.80 0.71 -8.03
CA LYS A 82 -10.53 1.79 -9.00
C LYS A 82 -10.19 1.26 -10.39
N HIS A 83 -9.45 0.15 -10.46
CA HIS A 83 -8.96 -0.42 -11.72
C HIS A 83 -9.72 -1.68 -12.18
N GLY A 84 -10.88 -1.98 -11.57
CA GLY A 84 -11.71 -3.11 -12.02
C GLY A 84 -11.09 -4.49 -11.78
N LEU A 85 -10.20 -4.62 -10.79
CA LEU A 85 -9.53 -5.86 -10.40
C LEU A 85 -10.27 -6.62 -9.29
N MET A 86 -11.38 -6.08 -8.79
CA MET A 86 -12.22 -6.74 -7.79
C MET A 86 -13.37 -7.51 -8.45
N PRO A 87 -13.73 -8.70 -7.94
CA PRO A 87 -14.94 -9.40 -8.37
C PRO A 87 -16.20 -8.58 -8.12
N LYS A 88 -17.27 -8.87 -8.87
CA LYS A 88 -18.58 -8.21 -8.72
C LYS A 88 -19.64 -9.12 -8.10
N ILE A 89 -19.37 -10.41 -8.02
CA ILE A 89 -20.29 -11.40 -7.47
C ILE A 89 -19.92 -11.64 -6.01
N GLU A 90 -20.89 -11.54 -5.11
CA GLU A 90 -20.69 -11.67 -3.66
C GLU A 90 -19.85 -12.89 -3.26
N LYS A 91 -20.15 -14.07 -3.81
CA LYS A 91 -19.40 -15.31 -3.54
C LYS A 91 -17.93 -15.22 -3.96
N GLU A 92 -17.64 -14.50 -5.04
CA GLU A 92 -16.28 -14.30 -5.52
C GLU A 92 -15.54 -13.23 -4.69
N ILE A 93 -16.26 -12.19 -4.26
CA ILE A 93 -15.75 -11.18 -3.32
C ILE A 93 -15.32 -11.87 -2.02
N GLN A 94 -16.19 -12.67 -1.42
CA GLN A 94 -15.88 -13.44 -0.21
C GLN A 94 -14.63 -14.32 -0.38
N ARG A 95 -14.51 -14.99 -1.54
CA ARG A 95 -13.34 -15.83 -1.84
C ARG A 95 -12.06 -15.01 -1.99
N ALA A 96 -12.13 -13.85 -2.64
CA ALA A 96 -10.99 -12.95 -2.81
C ALA A 96 -10.55 -12.36 -1.47
N GLU A 97 -11.49 -11.89 -0.64
CA GLU A 97 -11.20 -11.34 0.69
C GLU A 97 -10.65 -12.40 1.65
N LEU A 98 -11.19 -13.62 1.63
CA LEU A 98 -10.64 -14.74 2.41
C LEU A 98 -9.20 -15.07 1.97
N CYS A 99 -8.94 -15.11 0.67
CA CYS A 99 -7.61 -15.36 0.14
C CYS A 99 -6.63 -14.23 0.51
N GLU A 100 -7.06 -12.98 0.42
CA GLU A 100 -6.29 -11.80 0.84
C GLU A 100 -5.89 -11.90 2.32
N GLN A 101 -6.85 -12.21 3.21
CA GLN A 101 -6.58 -12.36 4.63
C GLN A 101 -5.62 -13.52 4.93
N GLN A 102 -5.78 -14.66 4.24
CA GLN A 102 -4.87 -15.80 4.39
C GLN A 102 -3.44 -15.46 3.93
N MET A 103 -3.29 -14.63 2.90
CA MET A 103 -1.99 -14.14 2.45
C MET A 103 -1.34 -13.21 3.48
N GLU A 104 -2.13 -12.37 4.16
CA GLU A 104 -1.62 -11.53 5.25
C GLU A 104 -1.15 -12.35 6.45
N ASP A 105 -1.88 -13.40 6.83
CA ASP A 105 -1.47 -14.28 7.92
C ASP A 105 -0.20 -15.06 7.56
N LEU A 106 -0.12 -15.60 6.33
CA LEU A 106 1.11 -16.23 5.81
C LEU A 106 2.29 -15.25 5.82
N ARG A 107 2.08 -14.02 5.34
CA ARG A 107 3.12 -12.99 5.33
C ARG A 107 3.61 -12.67 6.74
N LYS A 108 2.70 -12.53 7.72
CA LYS A 108 3.07 -12.32 9.13
C LYS A 108 3.89 -13.50 9.67
N ALA A 109 3.46 -14.74 9.39
CA ALA A 109 4.20 -15.93 9.82
C ALA A 109 5.60 -16.01 9.19
N ILE A 110 5.75 -15.62 7.92
CA ILE A 110 7.07 -15.54 7.26
C ILE A 110 7.94 -14.45 7.90
N VAL A 111 7.38 -13.27 8.15
CA VAL A 111 8.11 -12.18 8.83
C VAL A 111 8.57 -12.63 10.21
N GLU A 112 7.71 -13.29 10.99
CA GLU A 112 8.12 -13.85 12.28
C GLU A 112 9.23 -14.89 12.09
N LEU A 113 9.06 -15.88 11.21
CA LEU A 113 10.07 -16.92 10.98
C LEU A 113 11.45 -16.36 10.59
N VAL A 114 11.48 -15.35 9.72
CA VAL A 114 12.72 -14.81 9.15
C VAL A 114 13.43 -13.84 10.10
N TYR A 115 12.67 -13.07 10.89
CA TYR A 115 13.23 -11.97 11.70
C TYR A 115 13.16 -12.20 13.21
N LYS A 116 12.60 -13.32 13.68
CA LYS A 116 12.49 -13.63 15.12
C LYS A 116 13.84 -13.69 15.85
N ASP A 117 14.90 -14.11 15.16
CA ASP A 117 16.25 -14.21 15.73
C ASP A 117 17.14 -12.98 15.44
N TRP A 118 16.56 -11.91 14.87
CA TRP A 118 17.25 -10.64 14.56
C TRP A 118 17.08 -9.57 15.65
N VAL A 119 16.58 -9.96 16.83
CA VAL A 119 16.44 -9.11 18.03
C VAL A 119 17.23 -9.70 19.18
#